data_AF-A0A7V2KWG7-F1
#
_entry.id   AF-A0A7V2KWG7-F1
#
_cell.length_a   1.000
_cell.length_b   1.000
_cell.length_c   1.000
_cell.angle_alpha   90.00
_cell.angle_beta   90.00
_cell.angle_gamma   90.00
#
_symmetry.space_group_name_H-M   'P 1'
#
loop_
_entity.id
_entity.type
_entity.pdbx_description
1 polymer ?
#
loop_
_entity_poly.entity_id
_entity_poly.type
_entity_poly.pdbx_seq_one_letter_code
_entity_poly.pdbx_strand_id
1 'polypeptide(L)'
;MMTWLKVYFKLAWACKTPLVLLADKRYKPVTEQQLALIIPAAKRAWKKIAYQVNFHDCDDSADIFKAEASKKAENGVGRVYGLWSGRGLHYWSVVIKDNGKVEMIEPQTGARDRKWGKYIPFAVMI
;
A
#
# COMPACT_ATOMS: atom_id res chain seq x y z
N MET A 1 -2.25 7.55 -17.43
CA MET A 1 -1.55 6.38 -16.82
C MET A 1 -0.05 6.62 -16.81
N MET A 2 0.63 6.12 -15.79
CA MET A 2 2.08 6.18 -15.62
C MET A 2 2.74 4.91 -16.18
N THR A 3 3.95 5.03 -16.72
CA THR A 3 4.75 3.87 -17.14
C THR A 3 5.39 3.21 -15.92
N TRP A 4 5.66 1.90 -16.01
CA TRP A 4 6.36 1.15 -14.96
C TRP A 4 7.67 1.80 -14.52
N LEU A 5 8.45 2.36 -15.46
CA LEU A 5 9.72 3.03 -15.16
C LEU A 5 9.53 4.29 -14.30
N LYS A 6 8.50 5.10 -14.59
CA LYS A 6 8.18 6.28 -13.76
C LYS A 6 7.69 5.85 -12.38
N VAL A 7 6.93 4.76 -12.30
CA VAL A 7 6.46 4.20 -11.02
C VAL A 7 7.62 3.68 -10.19
N TYR A 8 8.56 2.94 -10.80
CA TYR A 8 9.77 2.45 -10.15
C TYR A 8 10.49 3.57 -9.40
N PHE A 9 10.89 4.64 -10.10
CA PHE A 9 11.65 5.71 -9.48
C PHE A 9 10.86 6.46 -8.40
N LYS A 10 9.54 6.63 -8.59
CA LYS A 10 8.70 7.25 -7.56
C LYS A 10 8.65 6.42 -6.29
N LEU A 11 8.41 5.12 -6.40
CA LEU A 11 8.35 4.23 -5.25
C LEU A 11 9.72 4.05 -4.60
N ALA A 12 10.76 3.86 -5.40
CA ALA A 12 12.12 3.67 -4.90
C ALA A 12 12.59 4.90 -4.11
N TRP A 13 12.32 6.10 -4.64
CA TRP A 13 12.64 7.35 -3.96
C TRP A 13 11.80 7.57 -2.70
N ALA A 14 10.48 7.44 -2.80
CA ALA A 14 9.58 7.71 -1.69
C ALA A 14 9.73 6.69 -0.54
N CYS A 15 9.98 5.42 -0.86
CA CYS A 15 10.14 4.34 0.10
C CYS A 15 11.61 4.10 0.48
N LYS A 16 12.57 4.83 -0.12
CA LYS A 16 14.01 4.68 0.12
C LYS A 16 14.51 3.24 -0.02
N THR A 17 13.97 2.50 -0.99
CA THR A 17 14.40 1.13 -1.29
C THR A 17 14.56 0.95 -2.80
N PRO A 18 15.64 0.30 -3.28
CA PRO A 18 15.75 -0.06 -4.70
C PRO A 18 14.88 -1.28 -5.06
N LEU A 19 14.37 -2.03 -4.08
CA LEU A 19 13.61 -3.26 -4.33
C LEU A 19 12.14 -2.93 -4.59
N VAL A 20 11.83 -2.62 -5.85
CA VAL A 20 10.46 -2.37 -6.32
C VAL A 20 10.08 -3.40 -7.38
N LEU A 21 9.13 -4.27 -7.03
CA LEU A 21 8.55 -5.27 -7.93
C LEU A 21 7.30 -4.69 -8.59
N LEU A 22 7.26 -4.75 -9.91
CA LEU A 22 6.20 -4.17 -10.74
C LEU A 22 5.44 -5.30 -11.43
N ALA A 23 4.17 -5.48 -11.09
CA ALA A 23 3.30 -6.48 -11.69
C ALA A 23 2.74 -6.05 -13.06
N ASP A 24 2.66 -4.73 -13.32
CA ASP A 24 2.03 -4.17 -14.51
C ASP A 24 2.99 -3.30 -15.34
N LYS A 25 2.70 -3.16 -16.64
CA LYS A 25 3.43 -2.25 -17.53
C LYS A 25 3.02 -0.78 -17.35
N ARG A 26 1.79 -0.53 -16.89
CA ARG A 26 1.19 0.80 -16.74
C ARG A 26 0.31 0.86 -15.50
N TYR A 27 0.38 1.98 -14.81
CA TYR A 27 -0.31 2.20 -13.54
C TYR A 27 -1.22 3.41 -13.62
N LYS A 28 -2.45 3.27 -13.12
CA LYS A 28 -3.40 4.37 -12.96
C LYS A 28 -3.19 4.98 -11.57
N PRO A 29 -2.78 6.26 -11.48
CA PRO A 29 -2.72 6.94 -10.19
C PRO A 29 -4.11 7.09 -9.56
N VAL A 30 -4.15 7.06 -8.23
CA VAL A 30 -5.38 7.03 -7.44
C VAL A 30 -5.72 8.44 -6.93
N THR A 31 -6.92 8.91 -7.23
CA THR A 31 -7.48 10.18 -6.77
C THR A 31 -7.89 10.11 -5.30
N GLU A 32 -8.16 11.26 -4.68
CA GLU A 32 -8.73 11.30 -3.33
C GLU A 32 -10.12 10.65 -3.26
N GLN A 33 -10.95 10.84 -4.29
CA GLN A 33 -12.28 10.25 -4.37
C GLN A 33 -12.20 8.72 -4.40
N GLN A 34 -11.26 8.16 -5.17
CA GLN A 34 -11.05 6.71 -5.21
C GLN A 34 -10.54 6.17 -3.86
N LEU A 35 -9.59 6.85 -3.22
CA LEU A 35 -9.13 6.48 -1.88
C LEU A 35 -10.26 6.50 -0.84
N ALA A 36 -11.14 7.49 -0.90
CA ALA A 36 -12.31 7.60 -0.03
C ALA A 36 -13.30 6.43 -0.21
N LEU A 37 -13.23 5.71 -1.33
CA LEU A 37 -14.00 4.49 -1.57
C LEU A 37 -13.23 3.22 -1.19
N ILE A 38 -11.92 3.17 -1.43
CA ILE A 38 -11.06 2.00 -1.16
C ILE A 38 -10.89 1.79 0.34
N ILE A 39 -10.49 2.83 1.08
CA ILE A 39 -10.17 2.70 2.52
C ILE A 39 -11.35 2.13 3.33
N PRO A 40 -12.59 2.65 3.20
CA PRO A 40 -13.72 2.08 3.95
C PRO A 40 -14.07 0.67 3.49
N ALA A 41 -13.92 0.35 2.21
CA ALA A 41 -14.18 -0.99 1.70
C ALA A 41 -13.20 -2.02 2.27
N ALA A 42 -11.90 -1.71 2.24
CA ALA A 42 -10.85 -2.53 2.84
C ALA A 42 -11.07 -2.73 4.34
N LYS A 43 -11.38 -1.65 5.08
CA LYS A 43 -11.69 -1.76 6.52
C LYS A 43 -12.90 -2.64 6.80
N ARG A 44 -13.96 -2.56 5.99
CA ARG A 44 -15.14 -3.42 6.15
C ARG A 44 -14.84 -4.87 5.82
N ALA A 45 -14.03 -5.14 4.80
CA ALA A 45 -13.59 -6.48 4.46
C ALA A 45 -12.72 -7.07 5.58
N TRP A 46 -11.75 -6.29 6.08
CA TRP A 46 -10.88 -6.67 7.18
C TRP A 46 -11.65 -6.98 8.47
N LYS A 47 -12.64 -6.17 8.85
CA LYS A 47 -13.47 -6.41 10.04
C LYS A 47 -14.25 -7.73 10.04
N LYS A 48 -14.46 -8.34 8.87
CA LYS A 48 -15.11 -9.66 8.77
C LYS A 48 -14.15 -10.81 9.09
N ILE A 49 -12.87 -10.52 9.18
CA ILE A 49 -11.80 -11.46 9.48
C ILE A 49 -11.31 -11.12 10.89
N ALA A 50 -11.38 -12.07 11.81
CA ALA A 50 -10.81 -11.88 13.13
C ALA A 50 -9.29 -11.85 12.99
N TYR A 51 -8.63 -10.83 13.56
CA TYR A 51 -7.17 -10.79 13.61
C TYR A 51 -6.65 -12.03 14.33
N GLN A 52 -5.75 -12.76 13.69
CA GLN A 52 -5.11 -13.94 14.24
C GLN A 52 -3.62 -13.85 13.91
N VAL A 53 -2.79 -13.81 14.94
CA VAL A 53 -1.33 -13.70 14.78
C VAL A 53 -0.82 -14.80 13.84
N ASN A 54 -0.05 -14.43 12.80
CA ASN A 54 0.50 -15.29 11.76
C ASN A 54 -0.50 -15.93 10.77
N PHE A 55 -1.80 -15.71 10.93
CA PHE A 55 -2.83 -16.29 10.05
C PHE A 55 -3.65 -15.23 9.33
N HIS A 56 -4.00 -14.16 10.05
CA HIS A 56 -4.78 -13.03 9.62
C HIS A 56 -4.17 -11.78 10.25
N ASP A 57 -3.04 -11.33 9.72
CA ASP A 57 -2.30 -10.19 10.28
C ASP A 57 -2.07 -9.03 9.29
N CYS A 58 -0.95 -8.33 9.43
CA CYS A 58 -0.66 -7.11 8.68
C CYS A 58 -0.52 -7.35 7.17
N ASP A 59 -0.02 -8.52 6.75
CA ASP A 59 0.13 -8.88 5.34
C ASP A 59 -1.22 -9.15 4.67
N ASP A 60 -2.09 -9.94 5.29
CA ASP A 60 -3.46 -10.18 4.81
C ASP A 60 -4.25 -8.87 4.68
N SER A 61 -4.09 -7.97 5.64
CA SER A 61 -4.76 -6.67 5.60
C SER A 61 -4.30 -5.83 4.40
N ALA A 62 -3.00 -5.83 4.10
CA ALA A 62 -2.44 -5.14 2.94
C ALA A 62 -2.93 -5.76 1.62
N ASP A 63 -3.06 -7.09 1.57
CA ASP A 63 -3.56 -7.81 0.39
C ASP A 63 -5.05 -7.55 0.15
N ILE A 64 -5.85 -7.51 1.22
CA ILE A 64 -7.27 -7.11 1.15
C ILE A 64 -7.38 -5.68 0.62
N PHE A 65 -6.52 -4.76 1.07
CA PHE A 65 -6.53 -3.39 0.58
C PHE A 65 -6.25 -3.32 -0.93
N LYS A 66 -5.25 -4.06 -1.42
CA LYS A 66 -4.94 -4.18 -2.86
C LYS A 66 -6.07 -4.84 -3.64
N ALA A 67 -6.73 -5.84 -3.08
CA ALA A 67 -7.88 -6.51 -3.68
C ALA A 67 -9.08 -5.55 -3.83
N GLU A 68 -9.39 -4.75 -2.81
CA GLU A 68 -10.47 -3.76 -2.86
C GLU A 68 -10.16 -2.60 -3.83
N ALA A 69 -8.90 -2.23 -4.00
CA ALA A 69 -8.47 -1.31 -5.05
C ALA A 69 -8.68 -1.91 -6.45
N SER A 70 -8.29 -3.18 -6.63
CA SER A 70 -8.44 -3.89 -7.91
C SER A 70 -9.90 -4.05 -8.34
N LYS A 71 -10.82 -4.31 -7.39
CA LYS A 71 -12.27 -4.33 -7.64
C LYS A 71 -12.82 -3.01 -8.19
N LYS A 72 -12.11 -1.90 -7.98
CA LYS A 72 -12.44 -0.56 -8.49
C LYS A 72 -11.64 -0.17 -9.72
N ALA A 73 -10.94 -1.14 -10.34
CA ALA A 73 -10.04 -0.92 -11.47
C ALA A 73 -8.90 0.07 -11.16
N GLU A 74 -8.38 0.05 -9.93
CA GLU A 74 -7.21 0.81 -9.51
C GLU A 74 -6.02 -0.12 -9.30
N ASN A 75 -4.94 0.07 -10.08
CA ASN A 75 -3.70 -0.68 -9.94
C ASN A 75 -2.52 0.15 -9.43
N GLY A 76 -2.69 1.47 -9.23
CA GLY A 76 -1.73 2.33 -8.53
C GLY A 76 -1.66 2.10 -7.02
N VAL A 77 -1.95 0.88 -6.57
CA VAL A 77 -1.98 0.44 -5.16
C VAL A 77 -1.14 -0.83 -5.02
N GLY A 78 -0.21 -0.79 -4.09
CA GLY A 78 0.69 -1.89 -3.79
C GLY A 78 0.82 -2.14 -2.29
N ARG A 79 1.78 -2.99 -1.96
CA ARG A 79 2.18 -3.34 -0.59
C ARG A 79 3.65 -3.03 -0.37
N VAL A 80 3.96 -2.63 0.84
CA VAL A 80 5.30 -2.38 1.32
C VAL A 80 5.62 -3.42 2.37
N TYR A 81 6.82 -3.97 2.25
CA TYR A 81 7.41 -4.86 3.21
C TYR A 81 8.49 -4.08 3.94
N GLY A 82 8.43 -4.05 5.27
CA GLY A 82 9.35 -3.25 6.05
C GLY A 82 9.51 -3.72 7.49
N LEU A 83 10.25 -2.92 8.24
CA LEU A 83 10.32 -3.01 9.69
C LEU A 83 9.53 -1.88 10.32
N TRP A 84 8.78 -2.18 11.37
CA TRP A 84 8.28 -1.20 12.31
C TRP A 84 9.22 -1.16 13.52
N SER A 85 9.92 -0.04 13.70
CA SER A 85 10.90 0.18 14.76
C SER A 85 10.36 -0.22 16.13
N GLY A 86 11.02 -1.20 16.75
CA GLY A 86 10.65 -1.76 18.06
C GLY A 86 9.52 -2.80 18.04
N ARG A 87 8.97 -3.16 16.88
CA ARG A 87 7.89 -4.16 16.74
C ARG A 87 8.18 -5.28 15.74
N GLY A 88 9.20 -5.15 14.90
CA GLY A 88 9.64 -6.21 13.97
C GLY A 88 9.15 -6.00 12.55
N LEU A 89 8.94 -7.09 11.80
CA LEU A 89 8.44 -7.03 10.43
C LEU A 89 7.00 -6.49 10.42
N HIS A 90 6.70 -5.66 9.43
CA HIS A 90 5.36 -5.09 9.22
C HIS A 90 5.07 -4.93 7.74
N TYR A 91 3.80 -5.04 7.40
CA TYR A 91 3.28 -4.95 6.04
C TYR A 91 2.20 -3.88 6.00
N TRP A 92 2.26 -3.00 5.01
CA TRP A 92 1.28 -1.93 4.85
C TRP A 92 1.08 -1.60 3.37
N SER A 93 0.11 -0.76 3.05
CA SER A 93 -0.21 -0.43 1.66
C SER A 93 0.50 0.83 1.19
N VAL A 94 0.78 0.92 -0.11
CA VAL A 94 1.28 2.13 -0.77
C VAL A 94 0.40 2.48 -1.96
N VAL A 95 0.27 3.78 -2.22
CA VAL A 95 -0.61 4.33 -3.25
C VAL A 95 0.13 5.42 -4.00
N ILE A 96 0.04 5.37 -5.33
CA ILE A 96 0.53 6.44 -6.21
C ILE A 96 -0.64 7.38 -6.49
N LYS A 97 -0.54 8.61 -6.03
CA LYS A 97 -1.57 9.65 -6.20
C LYS A 97 -1.49 10.29 -7.59
N ASP A 98 -2.62 10.80 -8.06
CA ASP A 98 -2.76 11.60 -9.29
C ASP A 98 -1.86 12.85 -9.34
N ASN A 99 -1.62 13.48 -8.20
CA ASN A 99 -0.64 14.56 -8.03
C ASN A 99 0.83 14.06 -8.06
N GLY A 100 1.05 12.77 -8.32
CA GLY A 100 2.36 12.14 -8.42
C GLY A 100 3.04 11.86 -7.08
N LYS A 101 2.41 12.16 -5.94
CA LYS A 101 2.93 11.80 -4.62
C LYS A 101 2.71 10.30 -4.34
N VAL A 102 3.58 9.74 -3.53
CA VAL A 102 3.42 8.40 -2.98
C VAL A 102 2.90 8.55 -1.56
N GLU A 103 1.88 7.77 -1.24
CA GLU A 103 1.27 7.76 0.07
C GLU A 103 1.23 6.33 0.60
N MET A 104 1.59 6.16 1.86
CA MET A 104 1.51 4.87 2.53
C MET A 104 0.30 4.88 3.47
N ILE A 105 -0.36 3.74 3.60
CA ILE A 105 -1.63 3.59 4.31
C ILE A 105 -1.52 2.36 5.20
N GLU A 106 -1.89 2.52 6.47
CA GLU A 106 -2.08 1.41 7.40
C GLU A 106 -3.44 0.75 7.11
N PRO A 107 -3.50 -0.41 6.42
CA PRO A 107 -4.74 -0.99 5.92
C PRO A 107 -5.71 -1.41 7.03
N GLN A 108 -5.22 -1.78 8.21
CA GLN A 108 -6.06 -2.23 9.32
C GLN A 108 -6.91 -1.09 9.89
N THR A 109 -6.34 0.12 9.93
CA THR A 109 -6.98 1.30 10.53
C THR A 109 -7.48 2.30 9.49
N GLY A 110 -6.94 2.24 8.27
CA GLY A 110 -7.10 3.25 7.23
C GLY A 110 -6.30 4.53 7.50
N ALA A 111 -5.39 4.52 8.49
CA ALA A 111 -4.58 5.69 8.81
C ALA A 111 -3.62 6.00 7.66
N ARG A 112 -3.60 7.27 7.28
CA ARG A 112 -2.70 7.85 6.28
C ARG A 112 -1.58 8.52 7.07
N ASP A 113 -0.59 7.75 7.48
CA ASP A 113 0.41 8.30 8.39
C ASP A 113 1.37 9.24 7.65
N ARG A 114 1.89 10.26 8.35
CA ARG A 114 3.06 11.04 7.90
C ARG A 114 4.30 10.71 8.73
N LYS A 115 4.15 9.97 9.83
CA LYS A 115 5.23 9.61 10.77
C LYS A 115 5.93 8.30 10.37
N TRP A 116 6.40 8.24 9.14
CA TRP A 116 7.19 7.12 8.60
C TRP A 116 8.56 6.95 9.26
N GLY A 117 8.98 7.84 10.17
CA GLY A 117 10.24 7.69 10.90
C GLY A 117 10.37 6.38 11.70
N LYS A 118 9.25 5.70 11.96
CA LYS A 118 9.23 4.37 12.61
C LYS A 118 9.16 3.21 11.63
N TYR A 119 8.87 3.45 10.34
CA TYR A 119 8.75 2.40 9.33
C TYR A 119 9.95 2.45 8.40
N ILE A 120 10.61 1.31 8.21
CA ILE A 120 11.78 1.17 7.36
C ILE A 120 11.42 0.20 6.23
N PRO A 121 11.02 0.69 5.04
CA PRO A 121 10.75 -0.17 3.90
C PRO A 121 12.01 -0.92 3.45
N PHE A 122 11.88 -2.20 3.14
CA PHE A 122 12.92 -2.95 2.44
C PHE A 122 12.49 -3.33 1.02
N ALA A 123 11.20 -3.55 0.76
CA ALA A 123 10.69 -3.85 -0.57
C ALA A 123 9.29 -3.30 -0.80
N VAL A 124 8.94 -3.08 -2.05
CA VAL A 124 7.60 -2.68 -2.49
C VAL A 124 7.16 -3.58 -3.64
N MET A 125 5.92 -4.04 -3.62
CA MET A 125 5.29 -4.73 -4.74
C MET A 125 4.02 -3.99 -5.15
N ILE A 126 3.89 -3.64 -6.44
CA ILE A 126 2.73 -2.90 -6.97
C ILE A 126 2.19 -3.48 -8.26
#